data_AF-A0AA41DD73-F1
#
_entry.id   AF-A0AA41DD73-F1
#
_cell.length_a   1.000
_cell.length_b   1.000
_cell.length_c   1.000
_cell.angle_alpha   90.00
_cell.angle_beta   90.00
_cell.angle_gamma   90.00
#
_symmetry.space_group_name_H-M   'P 1'
#
loop_
_entity.id
_entity.type
_entity.pdbx_description
1 polymer ?
#
loop_
_entity_poly.entity_id
_entity_poly.type
_entity_poly.pdbx_seq_one_letter_code
_entity_poly.pdbx_strand_id
1 'polypeptide(L)'
;MTWDGFYAGYMSGLNGQGFAMFVFANGVIVGSDPLGVEFDGTYTTLQDGSLKGDLKVKIPAGGVVIQGATAGPSGMTYHVPLAFAADVFAFDFLKIETPLGPVNLRMKKLREWGDSQ
;
A
#
# COMPACT_ATOMS: atom_id res chain seq x y z
N MET A 1 -14.17 8.49 -10.65
CA MET A 1 -13.27 7.32 -10.52
C MET A 1 -13.52 6.70 -9.16
N THR A 2 -13.67 5.39 -9.07
CA THR A 2 -13.80 4.68 -7.79
C THR A 2 -12.43 4.18 -7.37
N TRP A 3 -12.14 4.19 -6.07
CA TRP A 3 -10.91 3.58 -5.54
C TRP A 3 -11.03 2.07 -5.41
N ASP A 4 -12.24 1.53 -5.37
CA ASP A 4 -12.47 0.12 -5.18
C ASP A 4 -11.91 -0.70 -6.37
N GLY A 5 -11.13 -1.73 -6.09
CA GLY A 5 -10.52 -2.58 -7.10
C GLY A 5 -9.34 -3.40 -6.60
N PHE A 6 -8.76 -4.14 -7.54
CA PHE A 6 -7.56 -4.94 -7.35
C PHE A 6 -6.37 -4.18 -7.94
N TYR A 7 -5.28 -4.10 -7.21
CA TYR A 7 -4.12 -3.31 -7.58
C TYR A 7 -2.84 -4.11 -7.44
N ALA A 8 -1.94 -3.93 -8.41
CA ALA A 8 -0.53 -4.25 -8.26
C ALA A 8 0.21 -2.99 -7.78
N GLY A 9 0.91 -3.09 -6.67
CA GLY A 9 1.85 -2.08 -6.20
C GLY A 9 3.28 -2.52 -6.45
N TYR A 10 4.06 -1.71 -7.14
CA TYR A 10 5.50 -1.89 -7.33
C TYR A 10 6.23 -0.84 -6.52
N MET A 11 7.12 -1.26 -5.64
CA MET A 11 7.71 -0.39 -4.63
C MET A 11 9.22 -0.45 -4.65
N SER A 12 9.86 0.68 -4.39
CA SER A 12 11.29 0.77 -4.12
C SER A 12 11.54 1.56 -2.85
N GLY A 13 12.50 1.12 -2.05
CA GLY A 13 13.05 1.85 -0.91
C GLY A 13 14.56 1.98 -1.06
N LEU A 14 15.23 2.49 -0.02
CA LEU A 14 16.68 2.68 -0.01
C LEU A 14 17.47 1.39 -0.28
N ASN A 15 16.98 0.25 0.21
CA ASN A 15 17.71 -1.02 0.21
C ASN A 15 17.12 -2.07 -0.74
N GLY A 16 16.23 -1.68 -1.65
CA GLY A 16 15.76 -2.59 -2.69
C GLY A 16 14.40 -2.26 -3.25
N GLN A 17 13.78 -3.27 -3.85
CA GLN A 17 12.49 -3.19 -4.50
C GLN A 17 11.64 -4.42 -4.19
N GLY A 18 10.34 -4.27 -4.32
CA GLY A 18 9.37 -5.33 -4.09
C GLY A 18 8.05 -5.04 -4.79
N PHE A 19 7.11 -5.96 -4.66
CA PHE A 19 5.75 -5.78 -5.12
C PHE A 19 4.76 -6.37 -4.12
N ALA A 20 3.55 -5.82 -4.09
CA ALA A 20 2.45 -6.31 -3.29
C ALA A 20 1.16 -6.22 -4.09
N MET A 21 0.20 -7.07 -3.72
CA MET A 21 -1.17 -6.97 -4.19
C MET A 21 -2.00 -6.25 -3.15
N PHE A 22 -2.83 -5.31 -3.59
CA PHE A 22 -3.78 -4.60 -2.75
C PHE A 22 -5.20 -4.77 -3.27
N VAL A 23 -6.15 -4.83 -2.35
CA VAL A 23 -7.58 -4.79 -2.61
C VAL A 23 -8.13 -3.60 -1.84
N PHE A 24 -8.81 -2.72 -2.58
CA PHE A 24 -9.58 -1.62 -2.02
C PHE A 24 -11.04 -1.99 -2.24
N ALA A 25 -11.84 -2.04 -1.18
CA ALA A 25 -13.26 -2.34 -1.29
C ALA A 25 -14.03 -1.75 -0.11
N ASN A 26 -15.07 -0.98 -0.40
CA ASN A 26 -16.00 -0.46 0.60
C ASN A 26 -15.32 0.24 1.80
N GLY A 27 -14.27 1.03 1.52
CA GLY A 27 -13.53 1.77 2.55
C GLY A 27 -12.49 0.93 3.33
N VAL A 28 -12.21 -0.30 2.91
CA VAL A 28 -11.18 -1.18 3.49
C VAL A 28 -10.05 -1.39 2.49
N ILE A 29 -8.81 -1.39 2.99
CA ILE A 29 -7.61 -1.75 2.24
C ILE A 29 -7.03 -3.01 2.86
N VAL A 30 -6.83 -4.05 2.05
CA VAL A 30 -6.04 -5.22 2.45
C VAL A 30 -5.01 -5.55 1.39
N GLY A 31 -3.93 -6.22 1.77
CA GLY A 31 -2.93 -6.65 0.83
C GLY A 31 -1.86 -7.55 1.43
N SER A 32 -1.02 -8.11 0.56
CA SER A 32 0.17 -8.84 0.99
C SER A 32 1.25 -8.86 -0.09
N ASP A 33 2.48 -9.11 0.35
CA ASP A 33 3.64 -9.37 -0.50
C ASP A 33 4.11 -10.83 -0.41
N PRO A 34 5.02 -11.28 -1.31
CA PRO A 34 5.51 -12.66 -1.31
C PRO A 34 6.28 -13.10 -0.07
N LEU A 35 6.74 -12.16 0.77
CA LEU A 35 7.49 -12.45 1.98
C LEU A 35 6.59 -12.51 3.23
N GLY A 36 5.27 -12.35 3.03
CA GLY A 36 4.28 -12.45 4.10
C GLY A 36 4.09 -11.15 4.88
N VAL A 37 4.52 -9.99 4.34
CA VAL A 37 4.08 -8.70 4.88
C VAL A 37 2.58 -8.58 4.65
N GLU A 38 1.85 -8.23 5.69
CA GLU A 38 0.39 -8.02 5.66
C GLU A 38 0.11 -6.52 5.71
N PHE A 39 -0.87 -6.10 4.91
CA PHE A 39 -1.41 -4.74 4.90
C PHE A 39 -2.89 -4.79 5.23
N ASP A 40 -3.32 -3.99 6.20
CA ASP A 40 -4.70 -3.93 6.68
C ASP A 40 -5.04 -2.50 7.12
N GLY A 41 -6.08 -1.91 6.54
CA GLY A 41 -6.37 -0.50 6.77
C GLY A 41 -7.74 -0.08 6.31
N THR A 42 -7.99 1.21 6.46
CA THR A 42 -9.25 1.84 6.05
C THR A 42 -8.98 3.10 5.23
N TYR A 43 -9.94 3.47 4.40
CA TYR A 43 -9.90 4.70 3.63
C TYR A 43 -11.27 5.32 3.44
N THR A 44 -11.26 6.61 3.16
CA THR A 44 -12.41 7.40 2.72
C THR A 44 -12.06 8.10 1.42
N THR A 45 -12.95 7.99 0.43
CA THR A 45 -12.89 8.80 -0.78
C THR A 45 -13.53 10.15 -0.51
N LEU A 46 -12.83 11.24 -0.81
CA LEU A 46 -13.34 12.60 -0.67
C LEU A 46 -14.12 13.04 -1.91
N GLN A 47 -14.84 14.16 -1.81
CA GLN A 47 -15.70 14.68 -2.89
C GLN A 47 -14.91 15.04 -4.17
N ASP A 48 -13.64 15.42 -4.02
CA ASP A 48 -12.74 15.73 -5.15
C ASP A 48 -12.14 14.48 -5.81
N GLY A 49 -12.47 13.28 -5.31
CA GLY A 49 -11.93 12.00 -5.78
C GLY A 49 -10.61 11.59 -5.15
N SER A 50 -10.03 12.42 -4.27
CA SER A 50 -8.85 12.04 -3.48
C SER A 50 -9.20 10.98 -2.43
N LEU A 51 -8.17 10.31 -1.91
CA LEU A 51 -8.29 9.30 -0.87
C LEU A 51 -7.50 9.71 0.37
N LYS A 52 -8.10 9.54 1.54
CA LYS A 52 -7.41 9.57 2.83
C LYS A 52 -7.63 8.27 3.57
N GLY A 53 -6.60 7.77 4.24
CA GLY A 53 -6.70 6.52 4.98
C GLY A 53 -5.55 6.29 5.95
N ASP A 54 -5.58 5.14 6.58
CA ASP A 54 -4.51 4.64 7.45
C ASP A 54 -4.31 3.15 7.19
N LEU A 55 -3.06 2.75 7.01
CA LEU A 55 -2.68 1.38 6.69
C LEU A 55 -1.76 0.83 7.77
N LYS A 56 -2.21 -0.21 8.46
CA LYS A 56 -1.37 -1.02 9.33
C LYS A 56 -0.55 -1.98 8.47
N VAL A 57 0.77 -1.94 8.66
CA VAL A 57 1.72 -2.85 8.05
C VAL A 57 2.23 -3.79 9.12
N LYS A 58 2.16 -5.10 8.87
CA LYS A 58 2.68 -6.14 9.76
C LYS A 58 3.73 -6.96 9.02
N ILE A 59 4.95 -6.92 9.54
CA ILE A 59 6.11 -7.65 9.02
C ILE A 59 6.30 -8.90 9.89
N PRO A 60 6.49 -10.09 9.30
CA PRO A 60 6.76 -11.31 10.05
C PRO A 60 8.11 -11.24 10.79
N ALA A 61 8.31 -12.16 11.74
CA ALA A 61 9.55 -12.26 12.50
C ALA A 61 10.77 -12.41 11.58
N GLY A 62 11.81 -11.59 11.82
CA GLY A 62 13.04 -11.59 11.02
C GLY A 62 12.89 -11.05 9.59
N GLY A 63 11.69 -10.58 9.20
CA GLY A 63 11.47 -10.02 7.87
C GLY A 63 12.32 -8.76 7.63
N VAL A 64 12.87 -8.64 6.42
CA VAL A 64 13.65 -7.47 5.99
C VAL A 64 12.83 -6.71 4.96
N VAL A 65 12.61 -5.42 5.19
CA VAL A 65 11.84 -4.56 4.27
C VAL A 65 12.74 -3.77 3.33
N ILE A 66 12.17 -3.29 2.22
CA ILE A 66 12.87 -2.53 1.16
C ILE A 66 13.48 -1.21 1.66
N GLN A 67 13.05 -0.68 2.80
CA GLN A 67 13.65 0.47 3.47
C GLN A 67 14.97 0.12 4.19
N GLY A 68 15.27 -1.16 4.39
CA GLY A 68 16.49 -1.65 5.04
C GLY A 68 16.33 -2.05 6.51
N ALA A 69 15.16 -1.82 7.10
CA ALA A 69 14.88 -2.26 8.46
C ALA A 69 14.65 -3.78 8.52
N THR A 70 15.03 -4.38 9.64
CA THR A 70 14.77 -5.80 9.94
C THR A 70 13.83 -5.89 11.14
N ALA A 71 12.78 -6.70 11.02
CA ALA A 71 11.85 -6.98 12.10
C ALA A 71 12.48 -7.86 13.16
N GLY A 72 12.13 -7.63 14.43
CA GLY A 72 12.62 -8.43 15.55
C GLY A 72 12.05 -9.86 15.58
N PRO A 73 12.36 -10.65 16.62
CA PRO A 73 11.89 -12.02 16.77
C PRO A 73 10.37 -12.17 16.85
N SER A 74 9.66 -11.12 17.21
CA SER A 74 8.18 -11.07 17.27
C SER A 74 7.55 -10.42 16.03
N GLY A 75 8.34 -10.11 15.00
CA GLY A 75 7.90 -9.28 13.88
C GLY A 75 7.91 -7.79 14.22
N MET A 76 7.31 -7.00 13.35
CA MET A 76 7.17 -5.55 13.50
C MET A 76 5.79 -5.10 12.99
N THR A 77 5.22 -4.07 13.61
CA THR A 77 3.97 -3.46 13.14
C THR A 77 4.07 -1.96 13.23
N TYR A 78 3.58 -1.27 12.21
CA TYR A 78 3.51 0.19 12.19
C TYR A 78 2.36 0.67 11.30
N HIS A 79 2.00 1.94 11.43
CA HIS A 79 0.93 2.57 10.66
C HIS A 79 1.51 3.53 9.62
N VAL A 80 0.86 3.59 8.45
CA VAL A 80 1.20 4.46 7.34
C VAL A 80 -0.03 5.29 6.99
N PRO A 81 -0.01 6.61 7.23
CA PRO A 81 -1.09 7.48 6.79
C PRO A 81 -1.08 7.57 5.26
N LEU A 82 -2.25 7.40 4.65
CA LEU A 82 -2.44 7.49 3.20
C LEU A 82 -3.12 8.81 2.86
N ALA A 83 -2.57 9.51 1.87
CA ALA A 83 -3.14 10.69 1.27
C ALA A 83 -2.82 10.70 -0.22
N PHE A 84 -3.76 10.29 -1.06
CA PHE A 84 -3.60 10.23 -2.50
C PHE A 84 -4.50 11.25 -3.19
N ALA A 85 -3.92 12.03 -4.09
CA ALA A 85 -4.69 12.95 -4.94
C ALA A 85 -5.57 12.17 -5.94
N ALA A 86 -6.62 12.82 -6.44
CA ALA A 86 -7.54 12.21 -7.41
C ALA A 86 -6.86 11.81 -8.73
N ASP A 87 -5.76 12.47 -9.08
CA ASP A 87 -4.96 12.27 -10.27
C ASP A 87 -3.70 11.43 -10.01
N VAL A 88 -3.62 10.69 -8.88
CA VAL A 88 -2.39 9.94 -8.53
C VAL A 88 -1.94 8.97 -9.64
N PHE A 89 -2.88 8.45 -10.43
CA PHE A 89 -2.61 7.52 -11.53
C PHE A 89 -2.05 8.20 -12.79
N ALA A 90 -2.01 9.53 -12.84
CA ALA A 90 -1.31 10.27 -13.88
C ALA A 90 0.22 10.27 -13.70
N PHE A 91 0.71 9.88 -12.51
CA PHE A 91 2.13 9.83 -12.20
C PHE A 91 2.66 8.39 -12.27
N ASP A 92 3.91 8.24 -12.72
CA ASP A 92 4.56 6.93 -12.75
C ASP A 92 4.85 6.39 -11.34
N PHE A 93 5.15 7.29 -10.39
CA PHE A 93 5.47 6.95 -9.01
C PHE A 93 4.95 8.02 -8.06
N LEU A 94 4.49 7.57 -6.89
CA LEU A 94 4.14 8.41 -5.75
C LEU A 94 5.07 8.10 -4.57
N LYS A 95 5.48 9.14 -3.85
CA LYS A 95 6.26 8.99 -2.63
C LYS A 95 5.32 8.80 -1.44
N ILE A 96 5.53 7.75 -0.67
CA ILE A 96 4.83 7.48 0.59
C ILE A 96 5.85 7.60 1.72
N GLU A 97 5.56 8.43 2.71
CA GLU A 97 6.33 8.50 3.93
C GLU A 97 5.88 7.41 4.90
N THR A 98 6.82 6.64 5.43
CA THR A 98 6.54 5.61 6.44
C THR A 98 7.43 5.82 7.67
N PRO A 99 7.08 5.26 8.83
CA PRO A 99 7.94 5.29 10.00
C PRO A 99 9.35 4.70 9.79
N LEU A 100 9.53 3.86 8.76
CA LEU A 100 10.82 3.23 8.42
C LEU A 100 11.58 3.96 7.31
N GLY A 101 11.05 5.09 6.84
CA GLY A 101 11.59 5.86 5.72
C GLY A 101 10.68 5.84 4.48
N PRO A 102 11.05 6.61 3.44
CA PRO A 102 10.21 6.79 2.27
C PRO A 102 10.18 5.55 1.38
N VAL A 103 9.05 5.34 0.70
CA VAL A 103 8.85 4.34 -0.35
C VAL A 103 8.35 5.04 -1.60
N ASN A 104 8.93 4.74 -2.75
CA ASN A 104 8.34 5.10 -4.04
C ASN A 104 7.41 3.97 -4.47
N LEU A 105 6.13 4.27 -4.67
CA LEU A 105 5.11 3.32 -5.11
C LEU A 105 4.65 3.69 -6.52
N ARG A 106 4.65 2.71 -7.42
CA ARG A 106 3.82 2.71 -8.62
C ARG A 106 2.62 1.81 -8.40
N MET A 107 1.42 2.35 -8.53
CA MET A 107 0.18 1.60 -8.34
C MET A 107 -0.56 1.45 -9.66
N LYS A 108 -0.90 0.21 -10.02
CA LYS A 108 -1.65 -0.11 -11.23
C LYS A 108 -2.95 -0.80 -10.84
N LYS A 109 -4.08 -0.21 -11.20
CA LYS A 109 -5.38 -0.87 -11.12
C LYS A 109 -5.43 -2.00 -12.15
N LEU A 110 -5.71 -3.21 -11.68
CA LEU A 110 -5.80 -4.41 -12.51
C LEU A 110 -7.25 -4.68 -12.92
N ARG A 111 -8.19 -4.42 -12.01
CA ARG A 111 -9.62 -4.64 -12.21
C ARG A 111 -10.44 -3.82 -11.21
N GLU A 112 -11.61 -3.37 -11.63
CA GLU A 112 -12.61 -2.77 -10.75
C GLU A 112 -13.19 -3.80 -9.77
N TRP A 113 -13.56 -3.35 -8.58
CA TRP A 113 -14.27 -4.20 -7.63
C TRP A 113 -15.71 -4.38 -8.07
N GLY A 114 -16.24 -5.61 -7.94
CA GLY A 114 -17.65 -5.89 -8.25
C GLY A 114 -17.99 -6.01 -9.74
N ASP A 115 -17.02 -5.82 -10.65
CA ASP A 115 -17.23 -6.10 -12.08
C ASP A 115 -17.53 -7.60 -12.27
N SER A 116 -18.77 -7.94 -12.59
CA SER A 116 -19.13 -9.24 -13.15
C SER A 116 -18.71 -9.28 -14.61
N GLN A 117 -17.92 -10.29 -15.01
CA GLN A 117 -17.65 -10.57 -16.43
C GLN A 117 -18.92 -11.05 -17.12
#